data_AF-A0A6N2HNJ2-F1
#
_entry.id   AF-A0A6N2HNJ2-F1
#
_cell.length_a   1.000
_cell.length_b   1.000
_cell.length_c   1.000
_cell.angle_alpha   90.00
_cell.angle_beta   90.00
_cell.angle_gamma   90.00
#
_symmetry.space_group_name_H-M   'P 1'
#
loop_
_entity.id
_entity.type
_entity.pdbx_description
1 polymer ?
#
loop_
_entity_poly.entity_id
_entity_poly.type
_entity_poly.pdbx_seq_one_letter_code
_entity_poly.pdbx_strand_id
1 'polypeptide(L)'
;MHVLNSQGDKAVIYVVNVGDRDIQIGSHFHLADVNEDLLFFTDTDTAIEAEAVLTDPQRLRSEQIAAARELAHDRSKTPGKAPWGYRLDIAPGDSMRFSPENAPSEAIEVVPIGGLRRVPGLRKDKPADDVALG
;
A
#
# COMPACT_ATOMS: atom_id res chain seq x y z
N MET A 1 16.19 22.98 7.01
CA MET A 1 15.07 22.02 6.98
C MET A 1 14.80 21.73 5.51
N HIS A 2 15.15 20.55 5.01
CA HIS A 2 14.91 20.18 3.61
C HIS A 2 13.53 19.55 3.51
N VAL A 3 12.64 20.17 2.74
CA VAL A 3 11.30 19.62 2.48
C VAL A 3 11.41 18.61 1.35
N LEU A 4 11.14 17.33 1.64
CA LEU A 4 11.05 16.27 0.64
C LEU A 4 9.66 16.31 -0.02
N ASN A 5 9.60 16.07 -1.33
CA ASN A 5 8.35 15.91 -2.11
C ASN A 5 7.32 17.04 -1.94
N SER A 6 7.75 18.31 -2.03
CA SER A 6 6.94 19.51 -1.77
C SER A 6 5.82 19.83 -2.79
N GLN A 7 5.57 18.96 -3.77
CA GLN A 7 4.76 19.26 -4.98
C GLN A 7 3.56 18.33 -5.21
N GLY A 8 3.07 17.60 -4.20
CA GLY A 8 1.91 16.73 -4.37
C GLY A 8 1.03 16.65 -3.14
N ASP A 9 -0.25 16.33 -3.36
CA ASP A 9 -1.19 15.95 -2.31
C ASP A 9 -0.66 14.71 -1.61
N LYS A 10 0.04 14.92 -0.50
CA LYS A 10 0.45 13.84 0.39
C LYS A 10 -0.79 13.13 0.89
N ALA A 11 -0.74 11.81 0.93
CA ALA A 11 -1.77 11.00 1.56
C ALA A 11 -1.16 10.17 2.69
N VAL A 12 -2.00 9.88 3.68
CA VAL A 12 -1.68 8.97 4.76
C VAL A 12 -2.49 7.70 4.53
N ILE A 13 -1.83 6.55 4.57
CA ILE A 13 -2.49 5.24 4.46
C ILE A 13 -1.95 4.29 5.53
N TYR A 14 -2.71 3.25 5.83
CA TYR A 14 -2.33 2.18 6.74
C TYR A 14 -2.01 0.92 5.95
N VAL A 15 -1.02 0.16 6.39
CA VAL A 15 -0.59 -1.05 5.69
C VAL A 15 -0.42 -2.18 6.67
N VAL A 16 -0.88 -3.38 6.31
CA VAL A 16 -0.61 -4.60 7.08
C VAL A 16 0.02 -5.64 6.18
N ASN A 17 1.06 -6.30 6.67
CA ASN A 17 1.62 -7.48 6.02
C ASN A 17 0.95 -8.74 6.58
N VAL A 18 0.03 -9.31 5.80
CA VAL A 18 -0.67 -10.55 6.16
C VAL A 18 0.11 -11.82 5.79
N GLY A 19 1.23 -11.67 5.08
CA GLY A 19 2.09 -12.77 4.67
C GLY A 19 2.88 -13.37 5.83
N ASP A 20 3.74 -14.34 5.50
CA ASP A 20 4.57 -15.07 6.47
C ASP A 20 6.05 -14.62 6.46
N ARG A 21 6.39 -13.64 5.61
CA ARG A 21 7.75 -13.15 5.40
C ARG A 21 7.79 -11.63 5.38
N ASP A 22 8.94 -11.09 5.77
CA ASP A 22 9.21 -9.66 5.67
C ASP A 22 9.18 -9.18 4.21
N ILE A 23 8.55 -8.02 4.01
CA ILE A 23 8.47 -7.34 2.71
C ILE A 23 9.15 -5.98 2.84
N GLN A 24 10.02 -5.64 1.89
CA GLN A 24 10.73 -4.36 1.88
C GLN A 24 10.43 -3.63 0.57
N ILE A 25 10.01 -2.36 0.67
CA ILE A 25 9.61 -1.53 -0.48
C ILE A 25 10.50 -0.30 -0.54
N GLY A 26 11.10 -0.06 -1.72
CA GLY A 26 11.89 1.14 -1.96
C GLY A 26 11.06 2.40 -2.23
N SER A 27 11.66 3.57 -2.02
CA SER A 27 11.07 4.91 -2.16
C SER A 27 10.31 5.20 -3.48
N HIS A 28 10.65 4.51 -4.58
CA HIS A 28 10.13 4.78 -5.93
C HIS A 28 9.29 3.64 -6.53
N PHE A 29 8.95 2.63 -5.73
CA PHE A 29 8.02 1.59 -6.19
C PHE A 29 6.59 2.13 -6.23
N HIS A 30 5.86 1.76 -7.28
CA HIS A 30 4.43 2.02 -7.36
C HIS A 30 3.71 1.11 -6.38
N LEU A 31 3.04 1.69 -5.37
CA LEU A 31 2.46 0.94 -4.27
C LEU A 31 1.39 -0.04 -4.71
N ALA A 32 0.59 0.28 -5.74
CA ALA A 32 -0.38 -0.70 -6.24
C ALA A 32 0.28 -1.96 -6.82
N ASP A 33 1.54 -1.91 -7.25
CA ASP A 33 2.28 -3.02 -7.87
C ASP A 33 3.14 -3.86 -6.90
N VAL A 34 3.16 -3.55 -5.60
CA VAL A 34 3.96 -4.32 -4.62
C VAL A 34 3.32 -5.69 -4.31
N ASN A 35 3.92 -6.47 -3.41
CA ASN A 35 3.38 -7.77 -2.98
C ASN A 35 1.89 -7.67 -2.53
N GLU A 36 1.08 -8.65 -2.92
CA GLU A 36 -0.36 -8.76 -2.62
C GLU A 36 -0.66 -9.11 -1.15
N ASP A 37 0.36 -9.56 -0.41
CA ASP A 37 0.27 -9.76 1.04
C ASP A 37 0.32 -8.44 1.83
N LEU A 38 0.56 -7.31 1.14
CA LEU A 38 0.35 -5.99 1.74
C LEU A 38 -1.07 -5.52 1.43
N LEU A 39 -1.86 -5.40 2.48
CA LEU A 39 -3.19 -4.79 2.42
C LEU A 39 -3.09 -3.32 2.80
N PHE A 40 -3.82 -2.48 2.08
CA PHE A 40 -3.79 -1.02 2.23
C PHE A 40 -5.14 -0.51 2.70
N PHE A 41 -5.16 0.48 3.58
CA PHE A 41 -6.39 1.15 4.05
C PHE A 41 -6.22 2.66 3.94
N THR A 42 -7.23 3.35 3.42
CA THR A 42 -7.18 4.80 3.15
C THR A 42 -7.82 5.66 4.23
N ASP A 43 -8.46 5.02 5.20
CA ASP A 43 -9.12 5.66 6.33
C ASP A 43 -8.89 4.84 7.59
N THR A 44 -8.96 5.51 8.73
CA THR A 44 -8.65 4.92 10.04
C THR A 44 -9.70 3.90 10.45
N ASP A 45 -10.97 4.11 10.09
CA ASP A 45 -12.08 3.24 10.50
C ASP A 45 -11.93 1.83 9.90
N THR A 46 -11.65 1.74 8.60
CA THR A 46 -11.39 0.44 7.93
C THR A 46 -10.10 -0.22 8.43
N ALA A 47 -9.07 0.56 8.79
CA ALA A 47 -7.85 0.01 9.37
C ALA A 47 -8.11 -0.62 10.75
N ILE A 48 -8.88 0.06 11.61
CA ILE A 48 -9.28 -0.45 12.93
C ILE A 48 -10.14 -1.71 12.77
N GLU A 49 -11.09 -1.71 11.83
CA GLU A 49 -11.92 -2.88 11.57
C GLU A 49 -11.08 -4.07 11.09
N ALA A 50 -10.10 -3.82 10.21
CA ALA A 50 -9.18 -4.86 9.76
C ALA A 50 -8.32 -5.42 10.89
N GLU A 51 -7.84 -4.58 11.82
CA GLU A 51 -7.14 -5.05 13.02
C GLU A 51 -8.02 -5.97 13.87
N ALA A 52 -9.27 -5.58 14.13
CA ALA A 52 -10.21 -6.39 14.90
C ALA A 52 -10.46 -7.75 14.22
N VAL A 53 -10.57 -7.77 12.90
CA VAL A 53 -10.71 -8.99 12.11
C VAL A 53 -9.44 -9.86 12.15
N LEU A 54 -8.25 -9.27 12.04
CA LEU A 54 -6.97 -9.97 12.00
C LEU A 54 -6.54 -10.55 13.35
N THR A 55 -7.11 -10.04 14.43
CA THR A 55 -6.83 -10.45 15.81
C THR A 55 -7.93 -11.33 16.43
N ASP A 56 -9.04 -11.57 15.71
CA ASP A 56 -10.17 -12.37 16.22
C ASP A 56 -9.73 -13.83 16.50
N PRO A 57 -9.67 -14.26 17.78
CA PRO A 57 -9.20 -15.59 18.14
C PRO A 57 -10.19 -16.71 17.75
N GLN A 58 -11.42 -16.37 17.34
CA GLN A 58 -12.43 -17.35 16.93
C GLN A 58 -12.31 -17.73 15.45
N ARG A 59 -11.50 -17.01 14.67
CA ARG A 59 -11.32 -17.25 13.22
C ARG A 59 -10.02 -17.97 12.94
N LEU A 60 -10.03 -18.82 11.92
CA LEU A 60 -8.79 -19.36 11.37
C LEU A 60 -7.99 -18.23 10.70
N ARG A 61 -6.66 -18.34 10.67
CA ARG A 61 -5.81 -17.32 10.04
C ARG A 61 -6.20 -17.02 8.59
N SER A 62 -6.59 -18.04 7.83
CA SER A 62 -7.08 -17.87 6.46
C SER A 62 -8.37 -17.04 6.38
N GLU A 63 -9.28 -17.20 7.34
CA GLU A 63 -10.55 -16.48 7.40
C GLU A 63 -10.33 -15.03 7.85
N GLN A 64 -9.43 -14.82 8.82
CA GLN A 64 -8.97 -13.49 9.24
C GLN A 64 -8.41 -12.72 8.03
N ILE A 65 -7.51 -13.34 7.27
CA ILE A 65 -6.89 -12.71 6.10
C ILE A 65 -7.93 -12.43 5.01
N ALA A 66 -8.83 -13.38 4.72
CA ALA A 66 -9.88 -13.19 3.73
C ALA A 66 -10.79 -12.01 4.10
N ALA A 67 -11.26 -11.94 5.35
CA ALA A 67 -12.09 -10.83 5.81
C ALA A 67 -11.35 -9.48 5.82
N ALA A 68 -10.05 -9.47 6.18
CA ALA A 68 -9.24 -8.25 6.10
C ALA A 68 -9.04 -7.78 4.64
N ARG A 69 -8.95 -8.72 3.68
CA ARG A 69 -8.86 -8.39 2.24
C ARG A 69 -10.14 -7.74 1.71
N GLU A 70 -11.31 -8.11 2.22
CA GLU A 70 -12.57 -7.47 1.85
C GLU A 70 -12.66 -6.01 2.36
N LEU A 71 -12.02 -5.71 3.48
CA LEU A 71 -11.92 -4.35 4.04
C LEU A 71 -10.83 -3.51 3.37
N ALA A 72 -9.80 -4.16 2.83
CA ALA A 72 -8.67 -3.50 2.21
C ALA A 72 -9.12 -2.66 1.02
N HIS A 73 -8.51 -1.49 0.87
CA HIS A 73 -8.76 -0.65 -0.28
C HIS A 73 -8.31 -1.33 -1.57
N ASP A 74 -9.18 -1.26 -2.57
CA ASP A 74 -8.90 -1.77 -3.90
C ASP A 74 -7.63 -1.12 -4.48
N ARG A 75 -6.76 -1.95 -5.03
CA ARG A 75 -5.51 -1.54 -5.69
C ARG A 75 -5.76 -1.07 -7.13
N SER A 76 -7.04 -0.97 -7.54
CA SER A 76 -7.48 -0.55 -8.87
C SER A 76 -7.17 0.89 -9.20
N LYS A 77 -7.42 1.25 -10.46
CA LYS A 77 -7.02 2.51 -11.10
C LYS A 77 -7.80 3.74 -10.65
N THR A 78 -8.22 3.80 -9.39
CA THR A 78 -8.95 4.95 -8.84
C THR A 78 -8.02 6.18 -8.86
N PRO A 79 -8.24 7.16 -9.74
CA PRO A 79 -7.30 8.28 -9.88
C PRO A 79 -7.28 9.11 -8.60
N GLY A 80 -6.09 9.50 -8.17
CA GLY A 80 -5.90 10.33 -6.97
C GLY A 80 -6.06 9.59 -5.64
N LYS A 81 -6.33 8.28 -5.64
CA LYS A 81 -6.45 7.48 -4.41
C LYS A 81 -5.34 6.44 -4.29
N ALA A 82 -4.60 6.48 -3.17
CA ALA A 82 -3.60 5.48 -2.86
C ALA A 82 -4.25 4.10 -2.65
N PRO A 83 -3.58 2.99 -3.01
CA PRO A 83 -2.18 2.91 -3.43
C PRO A 83 -1.93 3.22 -4.92
N TRP A 84 -2.97 3.45 -5.72
CA TRP A 84 -2.83 3.65 -7.17
C TRP A 84 -2.26 5.03 -7.54
N GLY A 85 -1.13 5.00 -8.23
CA GLY A 85 -0.38 6.18 -8.66
C GLY A 85 0.45 6.83 -7.56
N TYR A 86 0.66 6.15 -6.44
CA TYR A 86 1.44 6.64 -5.29
C TYR A 86 2.72 5.81 -5.06
N ARG A 87 3.69 6.45 -4.41
CA ARG A 87 4.95 5.87 -3.90
C ARG A 87 5.20 6.35 -2.47
N LEU A 88 6.12 5.71 -1.74
CA LEU A 88 6.48 6.11 -0.39
C LEU A 88 7.04 7.54 -0.34
N ASP A 89 6.60 8.34 0.63
CA ASP A 89 7.14 9.67 0.92
C ASP A 89 8.35 9.58 1.87
N ILE A 90 9.40 8.90 1.39
CA ILE A 90 10.66 8.76 2.11
C ILE A 90 11.82 9.27 1.26
N ALA A 91 13.01 9.38 1.86
CA ALA A 91 14.19 9.86 1.13
C ALA A 91 14.50 8.97 -0.08
N PRO A 92 14.93 9.56 -1.21
CA PRO A 92 15.34 8.78 -2.39
C PRO A 92 16.46 7.78 -2.05
N GLY A 93 16.30 6.54 -2.50
CA GLY A 93 17.24 5.45 -2.21
C GLY A 93 16.92 4.66 -0.93
N ASP A 94 16.09 5.19 -0.03
CA ASP A 94 15.64 4.48 1.16
C ASP A 94 14.50 3.49 0.84
N SER A 95 14.19 2.67 1.85
CA SER A 95 13.13 1.68 1.83
C SER A 95 12.45 1.53 3.18
N MET A 96 11.20 1.10 3.17
CA MET A 96 10.44 0.73 4.36
C MET A 96 10.28 -0.80 4.44
N ARG A 97 10.39 -1.36 5.64
CA ARG A 97 10.18 -2.79 5.92
C ARG A 97 8.83 -2.98 6.59
N PHE A 98 8.10 -3.99 6.13
CA PHE A 98 6.83 -4.45 6.66
C PHE A 98 7.01 -5.90 7.10
N SER A 99 7.04 -6.13 8.41
CA SER A 99 7.10 -7.48 8.97
C SER A 99 5.71 -8.08 9.12
N PRO A 100 5.54 -9.41 9.04
CA PRO A 100 4.28 -10.07 9.32
C PRO A 100 3.69 -9.63 10.66
N GLU A 101 2.48 -9.09 10.63
CA GLU A 101 1.82 -8.53 11.79
C GLU A 101 0.31 -8.79 11.75
N ASN A 102 -0.33 -8.69 12.92
CA ASN A 102 -1.77 -8.89 13.09
C ASN A 102 -2.54 -7.56 13.21
N ALA A 103 -1.83 -6.43 13.10
CA ALA A 103 -2.40 -5.09 13.17
C ALA A 103 -1.77 -4.24 12.06
N PRO A 104 -2.53 -3.34 11.40
CA PRO A 104 -1.96 -2.37 10.48
C PRO A 104 -0.92 -1.47 11.15
N SER A 105 0.06 -1.05 10.35
CA SER A 105 1.17 -0.19 10.77
C SER A 105 0.72 1.18 11.27
N GLU A 106 1.58 1.79 12.10
CA GLU A 106 1.50 3.22 12.43
C GLU A 106 1.64 4.01 11.12
N ALA A 107 0.52 4.57 10.67
CA ALA A 107 0.27 5.25 9.41
C ALA A 107 1.50 5.69 8.58
N ILE A 108 1.51 5.36 7.28
CA ILE A 108 2.61 5.70 6.36
C ILE A 108 2.23 6.87 5.44
N GLU A 109 3.21 7.74 5.16
CA GLU A 109 3.06 8.84 4.20
C GLU A 109 3.39 8.40 2.78
N VAL A 110 2.56 8.82 1.83
CA VAL A 110 2.72 8.51 0.41
C VAL A 110 2.53 9.76 -0.44
N VAL A 111 3.22 9.81 -1.58
CA VAL A 111 3.18 10.92 -2.53
C VAL A 111 2.85 10.43 -3.94
N PRO A 112 2.15 11.25 -4.75
CA PRO A 112 1.85 10.89 -6.13
C PRO A 112 3.14 10.69 -6.95
N ILE A 113 3.10 9.74 -7.87
CA ILE A 113 4.10 9.61 -8.93
C ILE A 113 3.97 10.83 -9.86
N GLY A 114 5.07 11.54 -10.05
CA GLY A 114 5.15 12.73 -10.92
C GLY A 114 5.42 12.40 -12.39
N GLY A 115 5.83 13.42 -13.16
CA GLY A 115 6.20 13.27 -14.57
C GLY A 115 5.01 12.88 -15.46
N LEU A 116 5.22 11.95 -16.40
CA LEU A 116 4.19 11.49 -17.33
C LEU A 116 3.11 10.61 -16.69
N ARG A 117 3.20 10.34 -15.37
CA ARG A 117 2.26 9.49 -14.61
C ARG A 117 2.01 8.14 -15.30
N ARG A 118 3.11 7.51 -15.73
CA ARG A 118 3.12 6.20 -16.38
C ARG A 118 4.06 5.24 -15.67
N VAL A 119 3.59 4.02 -15.38
CA VAL A 119 4.34 2.95 -14.71
C VAL A 119 4.33 1.67 -15.55
N PRO A 120 5.30 1.51 -16.46
CA PRO A 120 5.52 0.26 -17.17
C PRO A 120 6.23 -0.78 -16.28
N GLY A 121 5.88 -2.06 -16.42
CA GLY A 121 6.56 -3.18 -15.76
C GLY A 121 6.19 -3.41 -14.29
N LEU A 122 7.17 -3.77 -13.45
CA LEU A 122 7.08 -4.15 -12.02
C LEU A 122 6.35 -5.47 -11.72
N ARG A 123 5.26 -5.78 -12.42
CA ARG A 123 4.60 -7.09 -12.42
C ARG A 123 4.81 -7.78 -13.77
N LYS A 124 5.09 -9.09 -13.77
CA LYS A 124 5.41 -9.85 -15.01
C LYS A 124 4.22 -9.94 -15.97
N ASP A 125 3.03 -9.86 -15.40
CA ASP A 125 1.72 -10.03 -16.02
C ASP A 125 1.00 -8.70 -16.28
N LYS A 126 1.68 -7.57 -16.05
CA LYS A 126 1.07 -6.24 -16.26
C LYS A 126 0.80 -5.99 -17.76
N PRO A 127 -0.48 -5.78 -18.16
CA PRO A 127 -0.82 -5.47 -19.54
C PRO A 127 -0.14 -4.19 -20.03
N ALA A 128 0.20 -4.11 -21.32
CA ALA A 128 0.91 -2.96 -21.89
C ALA A 128 0.09 -1.66 -21.90
N ASP A 129 -1.23 -1.78 -21.91
CA ASP A 129 -2.21 -0.70 -21.76
C ASP A 129 -2.48 -0.33 -20.29
N ASP A 130 -1.95 -1.10 -19.34
CA ASP A 130 -2.09 -0.89 -17.90
C ASP A 130 -0.98 -0.02 -17.29
N VAL A 131 -0.49 0.96 -18.05
CA VAL A 131 0.65 1.79 -17.62
C VAL A 131 0.26 3.20 -17.19
N ALA A 132 -0.87 3.72 -17.62
CA ALA A 132 -1.30 5.08 -17.32
C ALA A 132 -1.98 5.16 -15.95
N LEU A 133 -1.60 6.12 -15.12
CA LEU A 133 -2.13 6.29 -13.76
C LEU A 133 -3.32 7.23 -13.65
N GLY A 134 -3.82 7.75 -14.79
CA GLY A 134 -4.77 8.86 -14.81
C GLY A 134 -4.04 10.20 -14.81
#